data_AF-A0A6J3LTV5-F1
#
_entry.id   AF-A0A6J3LTV5-F1
#
_cell.length_a   1.000
_cell.length_b   1.000
_cell.length_c   1.000
_cell.angle_alpha   90.00
_cell.angle_beta   90.00
_cell.angle_gamma   90.00
#
_symmetry.space_group_name_H-M   'P 1'
#
loop_
_entity.id
_entity.type
_entity.pdbx_description
1 polymer ?
#
loop_
_entity_poly.entity_id
_entity_poly.type
_entity_poly.pdbx_seq_one_letter_code
_entity_poly.pdbx_strand_id
1 'polypeptide(L)'
;MQSLPHGWRMHNSTADVSGPPIPDAESEDGSDVEDVDIKPDSEGWEDLEEDTEEVAIQCLLCEEKFAKVDTMVNDHCRALHDFDLQEIRRKLNFYGTIRLVNYIRSEVLSGHGVPNVSSPEAWADDKFLQPALADDALLFSLDELEEPSQQDSA
;
A
#
# COMPACT_ATOMS: atom_id res chain seq x y z
N MET A 1 -1.01 41.07 -2.28
CA MET A 1 0.05 40.54 -1.41
C MET A 1 -0.66 39.89 -0.24
N GLN A 2 -0.49 38.57 -0.05
CA GLN A 2 -1.17 37.85 1.04
C GLN A 2 -0.47 38.20 2.35
N SER A 3 -1.22 38.67 3.34
CA SER A 3 -0.69 38.98 4.67
C SER A 3 -0.41 37.69 5.44
N LEU A 4 0.70 37.65 6.19
CA LEU A 4 1.03 36.52 7.05
C LEU A 4 0.01 36.39 8.20
N PRO A 5 -0.29 35.15 8.64
CA PRO A 5 -1.08 34.92 9.85
C PRO A 5 -0.42 35.50 11.11
N HIS A 6 -1.20 35.70 12.16
CA HIS A 6 -0.69 36.19 13.45
C HIS A 6 0.37 35.25 14.02
N GLY A 7 1.47 35.81 14.55
CA GLY A 7 2.56 35.02 15.14
C GLY A 7 3.48 34.31 14.14
N TRP A 8 3.25 34.44 12.84
CA TRP A 8 4.09 33.80 11.82
C TRP A 8 5.27 34.69 11.44
N ARG A 9 6.44 34.07 11.27
CA ARG A 9 7.67 34.73 10.83
C ARG A 9 8.28 33.98 9.66
N MET A 10 8.55 34.69 8.59
CA MET A 10 9.06 34.14 7.34
C MET A 10 10.47 34.66 7.11
N HIS A 11 11.46 33.78 7.16
CA HIS A 11 12.85 34.09 6.84
C HIS A 11 13.16 33.57 5.43
N ASN A 12 13.55 34.47 4.53
CA ASN A 12 14.12 34.11 3.23
C ASN A 12 15.46 34.83 3.04
N SER A 13 16.25 34.37 2.07
CA SER A 13 17.56 34.91 1.68
C SER A 13 17.57 36.39 1.33
N THR A 14 16.38 37.00 1.15
CA THR A 14 16.20 38.40 0.78
C THR A 14 15.41 39.22 1.81
N ALA A 15 14.70 38.63 2.77
CA ALA A 15 13.96 39.36 3.82
C ALA A 15 13.50 38.47 4.98
N ASP A 16 13.43 39.08 6.17
CA ASP A 16 12.68 38.56 7.32
C ASP A 16 11.38 39.35 7.45
N VAL A 17 10.23 38.68 7.34
CA VAL A 17 8.90 39.31 7.41
C VAL A 17 8.12 38.66 8.54
N SER A 18 7.65 39.47 9.49
CA SER A 18 6.81 39.02 10.61
C SER A 18 5.37 39.46 10.41
N GLY A 19 4.43 38.57 10.71
CA GLY A 19 3.01 38.86 10.80
C GLY A 19 2.64 39.66 12.05
N PRO A 20 1.38 40.11 12.17
CA PRO A 20 0.90 40.87 13.33
C PRO A 20 1.05 40.07 14.64
N PRO A 21 1.25 40.77 15.78
CA PRO A 21 1.31 40.14 17.09
C PRO A 21 -0.02 39.44 17.42
N ILE A 22 0.05 38.34 18.17
CA ILE A 22 -1.13 37.64 18.66
C ILE A 22 -1.76 38.55 19.74
N PRO A 23 -3.07 38.89 19.65
CA PRO A 23 -3.73 39.66 20.71
C PRO A 23 -3.68 38.89 22.02
N ASP A 24 -3.48 39.59 23.14
CA ASP A 24 -3.34 39.04 24.50
C ASP A 24 -4.62 38.30 24.94
N ALA A 25 -4.79 37.08 24.43
CA ALA A 25 -5.65 36.06 25.00
C ALA A 25 -4.79 35.33 26.02
N GLU A 26 -5.12 35.56 27.28
CA GLU A 26 -4.69 34.89 28.50
C GLU A 26 -4.20 33.46 28.21
N SER A 27 -2.88 33.32 28.10
CA SER A 27 -2.19 32.05 27.85
C SER A 27 -2.15 31.22 29.13
N GLU A 28 -3.21 30.46 29.40
CA GLU A 28 -3.17 29.29 30.27
C GLU A 28 -3.28 28.01 29.43
N ASP A 29 -2.21 27.70 28.70
CA ASP A 29 -1.73 26.33 28.46
C ASP A 29 -0.33 26.47 27.83
N GLY A 30 0.66 26.74 28.68
CA GLY A 30 2.04 26.46 28.32
C GLY A 30 2.20 24.96 28.36
N SER A 31 1.89 24.27 27.25
CA SER A 31 2.41 22.92 27.06
C SER A 31 3.93 23.08 27.00
N ASP A 32 4.56 22.89 28.15
CA ASP A 32 5.99 22.68 28.28
C ASP A 32 6.31 21.51 27.35
N VAL A 33 6.79 21.82 26.15
CA VAL A 33 7.39 20.82 25.28
C VAL A 33 8.73 20.52 25.94
N GLU A 34 8.69 19.72 26.99
CA GLU A 34 9.89 19.07 27.49
C GLU A 34 10.56 18.43 26.28
N ASP A 35 11.82 18.79 26.09
CA ASP A 35 12.74 18.21 25.14
C ASP A 35 12.66 16.69 25.32
N VAL A 36 11.82 16.04 24.52
CA VAL A 36 11.73 14.58 24.50
C VAL A 36 13.05 14.13 23.90
N ASP A 37 14.00 13.85 24.78
CA ASP A 37 15.27 13.21 24.47
C ASP A 37 14.94 11.82 23.91
N ILE A 38 14.71 11.76 22.60
CA ILE A 38 14.50 10.52 21.84
C ILE A 38 15.84 9.80 21.87
N LYS A 39 16.10 9.10 22.99
CA LYS A 39 17.24 8.23 23.13
C LYS A 39 17.09 7.10 22.11
N PRO A 40 18.20 6.64 21.51
CA PRO A 40 18.19 5.48 20.61
C PRO A 40 17.76 4.16 21.29
N ASP A 41 17.47 4.19 22.59
CA ASP A 41 17.09 3.07 23.46
C ASP A 41 15.78 3.38 24.20
N SER A 42 14.83 4.04 23.52
CA SER A 42 13.49 4.24 24.06
C SER A 42 12.80 2.88 24.24
N GLU A 43 12.53 2.48 25.49
CA GLU A 43 11.87 1.23 25.97
C GLU A 43 10.46 0.93 25.37
N GLY A 44 10.04 1.64 24.32
CA GLY A 44 8.78 1.42 23.60
C GLY A 44 8.94 0.65 22.28
N TRP A 45 10.16 0.27 21.90
CA TRP A 45 10.47 -0.56 20.73
C TRP A 45 10.96 -1.96 21.15
N GLU A 46 10.61 -2.41 22.35
CA GLU A 46 10.93 -3.75 22.82
C GLU A 46 10.08 -4.78 22.06
N ASP A 47 10.74 -5.46 21.12
CA ASP A 47 10.42 -6.76 20.53
C ASP A 47 8.95 -7.17 20.60
N LEU A 48 8.20 -6.78 19.56
CA LEU A 48 7.05 -7.59 19.17
C LEU A 48 7.59 -9.00 18.95
N GLU A 49 7.06 -9.98 19.69
CA GLU A 49 7.28 -11.39 19.42
C GLU A 49 7.14 -11.61 17.90
N GLU A 50 7.93 -12.50 17.31
CA GLU A 50 7.80 -12.90 15.91
C GLU A 50 6.47 -13.65 15.76
N ASP A 51 5.36 -12.91 15.87
CA ASP A 51 4.01 -13.36 15.65
C ASP A 51 3.96 -13.61 14.15
N THR A 52 4.31 -14.85 13.81
CA THR A 52 4.28 -15.32 12.44
C THR A 52 2.80 -15.46 12.10
N GLU A 53 2.14 -14.33 11.84
CA GLU A 53 0.75 -14.32 11.43
C GLU A 53 0.61 -15.30 10.26
N GLU A 54 -0.25 -16.30 10.42
CA GLU A 54 -0.47 -17.30 9.37
C GLU A 54 -1.10 -16.61 8.15
N VAL A 55 -0.27 -16.22 7.19
CA VAL A 55 -0.70 -15.52 5.98
C VAL A 55 -1.64 -16.42 5.17
N ALA A 56 -2.92 -16.05 5.12
CA ALA A 56 -3.95 -16.80 4.42
C ALA A 56 -4.37 -16.06 3.13
N ILE A 57 -3.76 -16.45 2.01
CA ILE A 57 -3.96 -15.83 0.69
C ILE A 57 -5.22 -16.39 0.05
N GLN A 58 -6.24 -15.55 -0.12
CA GLN A 58 -7.47 -15.94 -0.80
C GLN A 58 -7.24 -16.07 -2.33
N CYS A 59 -7.82 -17.08 -2.97
CA CYS A 59 -7.85 -17.20 -4.43
C CYS A 59 -8.56 -16.00 -5.07
N LEU A 60 -8.11 -15.55 -6.23
CA LEU A 60 -8.72 -14.44 -6.98
C LEU A 60 -10.19 -14.67 -7.39
N LEU A 61 -10.58 -15.93 -7.61
CA LEU A 61 -11.81 -16.29 -8.31
C LEU A 61 -12.78 -17.11 -7.45
N CYS A 62 -12.37 -17.52 -6.25
CA CYS A 62 -13.20 -18.27 -5.30
C CYS A 62 -12.81 -17.96 -3.84
N GLU A 63 -13.48 -18.61 -2.89
CA GLU A 63 -13.30 -18.38 -1.46
C GLU A 63 -12.17 -19.21 -0.81
N GLU A 64 -11.49 -20.09 -1.57
CA GLU A 64 -10.40 -20.91 -1.04
C GLU A 64 -9.18 -20.06 -0.64
N LYS A 65 -8.47 -20.49 0.41
CA LYS A 65 -7.31 -19.79 0.97
C LYS A 65 -6.08 -20.70 0.98
N PHE A 66 -4.91 -20.10 0.81
CA PHE A 66 -3.64 -20.79 0.64
C PHE A 66 -2.55 -20.14 1.49
N ALA A 67 -1.62 -20.95 1.98
CA ALA A 67 -0.46 -20.46 2.73
C ALA A 67 0.65 -19.91 1.83
N LYS A 68 0.62 -20.20 0.51
CA LYS A 68 1.64 -19.79 -0.45
C LYS A 68 1.00 -19.24 -1.71
N VAL A 69 1.54 -18.11 -2.18
CA VAL A 69 1.05 -17.45 -3.39
C VAL A 69 1.27 -18.31 -4.64
N ASP A 70 2.40 -19.02 -4.69
CA ASP A 70 2.75 -19.90 -5.79
C ASP A 70 1.71 -21.03 -5.97
N THR A 71 1.36 -21.73 -4.88
CA THR A 71 0.34 -22.78 -4.91
C THR A 71 -1.03 -22.24 -5.33
N MET A 72 -1.42 -21.06 -4.84
CA MET A 72 -2.69 -20.44 -5.21
C MET A 72 -2.74 -20.08 -6.71
N VAL A 73 -1.67 -19.49 -7.24
CA VAL A 73 -1.62 -19.01 -8.63
C VAL A 73 -1.35 -20.14 -9.62
N ASN A 74 -0.31 -20.95 -9.39
CA ASN A 74 0.17 -21.92 -10.36
C ASN A 74 -0.62 -23.24 -10.35
N ASP A 75 -1.10 -23.67 -9.18
CA ASP A 75 -1.82 -24.94 -9.06
C ASP A 75 -3.34 -24.72 -9.05
N HIS A 76 -3.84 -23.83 -8.19
CA HIS A 76 -5.29 -23.66 -8.04
C HIS A 76 -5.91 -22.83 -9.18
N CYS A 77 -5.43 -21.60 -9.43
CA CYS A 77 -6.01 -20.73 -10.46
C CYS A 77 -5.92 -21.34 -11.86
N ARG A 78 -4.78 -21.97 -12.18
CA ARG A 78 -4.59 -22.62 -13.49
C ARG A 78 -5.44 -23.88 -13.66
N ALA A 79 -5.53 -24.75 -12.65
CA ALA A 79 -6.22 -26.03 -12.81
C ALA A 79 -7.75 -25.93 -12.72
N LEU A 80 -8.27 -25.06 -11.84
CA LEU A 80 -9.72 -24.97 -11.60
C LEU A 80 -10.40 -23.84 -12.37
N HIS A 81 -9.68 -22.75 -12.65
CA HIS A 81 -10.27 -21.55 -13.26
C HIS A 81 -9.75 -21.24 -14.67
N ASP A 82 -8.80 -22.03 -15.19
CA ASP A 82 -8.12 -21.76 -16.47
C ASP A 82 -7.55 -20.34 -16.53
N PHE A 83 -7.06 -19.84 -15.38
CA PHE A 83 -6.59 -18.47 -15.22
C PHE A 83 -5.11 -18.44 -14.83
N ASP A 84 -4.29 -17.85 -15.70
CA ASP A 84 -2.84 -17.74 -15.51
C ASP A 84 -2.41 -16.30 -15.21
N LEU A 85 -2.36 -15.95 -13.91
CA LEU A 85 -1.89 -14.63 -13.47
C LEU A 85 -0.42 -14.39 -13.84
N GLN A 86 0.42 -15.44 -13.80
CA GLN A 86 1.84 -15.35 -14.11
C GLN A 86 2.04 -14.89 -15.56
N GLU A 87 1.27 -15.44 -16.49
CA GLU A 87 1.33 -15.05 -17.90
C GLU A 87 0.92 -13.61 -18.14
N ILE A 88 -0.16 -13.16 -17.50
CA ILE A 88 -0.66 -11.80 -17.69
C ILE A 88 0.31 -10.78 -17.08
N ARG A 89 0.80 -11.05 -15.86
CA ARG A 89 1.74 -10.16 -15.14
C ARG A 89 3.02 -9.90 -15.92
N ARG A 90 3.54 -10.85 -16.71
CA ARG A 90 4.77 -10.64 -17.51
C ARG A 90 4.73 -9.41 -18.43
N LYS A 91 3.53 -8.91 -18.76
CA LYS A 91 3.32 -7.73 -19.60
C LYS A 91 3.01 -6.46 -18.80
N LEU A 92 2.94 -6.57 -17.48
CA LEU A 92 2.52 -5.52 -16.56
C LEU A 92 3.68 -5.12 -15.65
N ASN A 93 3.64 -3.87 -15.17
CA ASN A 93 4.47 -3.48 -14.03
C ASN A 93 3.76 -3.87 -12.71
N PHE A 94 4.45 -3.68 -11.60
CA PHE A 94 3.93 -3.95 -10.26
C PHE A 94 2.53 -3.33 -10.02
N TYR A 95 2.38 -2.02 -10.28
CA TYR A 95 1.10 -1.33 -10.11
C TYR A 95 0.00 -1.80 -11.07
N GLY A 96 0.36 -2.23 -12.28
CA GLY A 96 -0.56 -2.84 -13.23
C GLY A 96 -1.08 -4.18 -12.72
N THR A 97 -0.22 -4.95 -12.05
CA THR A 97 -0.62 -6.20 -11.37
C THR A 97 -1.57 -5.92 -10.22
N ILE A 98 -1.30 -4.90 -9.39
CA ILE A 98 -2.21 -4.48 -8.32
C ILE A 98 -3.59 -4.12 -8.88
N ARG A 99 -3.63 -3.28 -9.94
CA ARG A 99 -4.90 -2.91 -10.57
C ARG A 99 -5.67 -4.11 -11.10
N LEU A 100 -4.97 -5.03 -11.76
CA LEU A 100 -5.56 -6.27 -12.27
C LEU A 100 -6.17 -7.12 -11.13
N VAL A 101 -5.42 -7.33 -10.04
CA VAL A 101 -5.88 -8.09 -8.88
C VAL A 101 -7.14 -7.46 -8.29
N ASN A 102 -7.12 -6.15 -8.02
CA ASN A 102 -8.27 -5.45 -7.44
C ASN A 102 -9.47 -5.39 -8.39
N TYR A 103 -9.24 -5.30 -9.70
CA TYR A 103 -10.30 -5.41 -10.68
C TYR A 103 -10.98 -6.79 -10.61
N ILE A 104 -10.21 -7.87 -10.65
CA ILE A 104 -10.77 -9.23 -10.58
C ILE A 104 -11.55 -9.42 -9.29
N ARG A 105 -10.98 -9.01 -8.15
CA ARG A 105 -11.66 -9.03 -6.84
C ARG A 105 -12.99 -8.27 -6.88
N SER A 106 -13.01 -7.07 -7.45
CA SER A 106 -14.22 -6.25 -7.53
C SER A 106 -15.31 -6.88 -8.40
N GLU A 107 -14.93 -7.54 -9.49
CA GLU A 107 -15.86 -8.25 -10.37
C GLU A 107 -16.43 -9.49 -9.67
N VAL A 108 -15.59 -10.27 -9.00
CA VAL A 108 -16.01 -11.46 -8.25
C VAL A 108 -16.92 -11.11 -7.08
N LEU A 109 -16.60 -10.05 -6.32
CA LEU A 109 -17.46 -9.53 -5.25
C LEU A 109 -18.81 -9.01 -5.77
N SER A 110 -18.84 -8.54 -7.02
CA SER A 110 -20.08 -8.12 -7.70
C SER A 110 -20.91 -9.30 -8.22
N GLY A 111 -20.43 -10.54 -8.03
CA GLY A 111 -21.09 -11.77 -8.48
C GLY A 111 -20.79 -12.15 -9.92
N HIS A 112 -19.83 -11.48 -10.56
CA HIS A 112 -19.33 -11.92 -11.86
C HIS A 112 -18.34 -13.08 -11.67
N GLY A 113 -18.29 -13.99 -12.66
CA GLY A 113 -17.30 -15.07 -12.67
C GLY A 113 -15.92 -14.55 -13.07
N VAL A 114 -15.14 -15.36 -13.80
CA VAL A 114 -13.84 -14.94 -14.34
C VAL A 114 -14.04 -13.75 -15.30
N PRO A 115 -13.56 -12.53 -14.97
CA PRO A 115 -13.76 -11.38 -15.83
C PRO A 115 -12.81 -11.42 -17.02
N ASN A 116 -13.17 -10.73 -18.11
CA ASN A 116 -12.26 -10.57 -19.23
C ASN A 116 -11.15 -9.58 -18.85
N VAL A 117 -9.91 -10.09 -18.81
CA VAL A 117 -8.71 -9.34 -18.44
C VAL A 117 -7.80 -9.02 -19.64
N SER A 118 -8.20 -9.36 -20.86
CA SER A 118 -7.38 -9.19 -22.07
C SER A 118 -7.17 -7.72 -22.46
N SER A 119 -8.02 -6.81 -21.97
CA SER A 119 -7.99 -5.38 -22.27
C SER A 119 -7.60 -4.60 -21.00
N PRO A 120 -6.36 -4.12 -20.88
CA PRO A 120 -5.92 -3.33 -19.73
C PRO A 120 -6.75 -2.08 -19.47
N GLU A 121 -7.41 -1.55 -20.49
CA GLU A 121 -8.29 -0.38 -20.41
C GLU A 121 -9.46 -0.60 -19.44
N ALA A 122 -9.92 -1.83 -19.26
CA ALA A 122 -11.00 -2.17 -18.33
C ALA A 122 -10.64 -1.91 -16.86
N TRP A 123 -9.33 -1.93 -16.54
CA TRP A 123 -8.80 -1.80 -15.19
C TRP A 123 -7.68 -0.75 -15.07
N ALA A 124 -7.58 0.15 -16.04
CA ALA A 124 -6.57 1.21 -16.05
C ALA A 124 -6.84 2.33 -15.02
N ASP A 125 -8.07 2.45 -14.51
CA ASP A 125 -8.47 3.48 -13.56
C ASP A 125 -7.73 3.34 -12.21
N ASP A 126 -7.27 4.46 -11.65
CA ASP A 126 -6.54 4.50 -10.38
C ASP A 126 -7.39 4.06 -9.18
N LYS A 127 -8.72 3.99 -9.32
CA LYS A 127 -9.59 3.38 -8.30
C LYS A 127 -9.18 1.93 -7.97
N PHE A 128 -8.58 1.21 -8.92
CA PHE A 128 -8.11 -0.16 -8.72
C PHE A 128 -6.73 -0.23 -8.04
N LEU A 129 -6.11 0.90 -7.73
CA LEU A 129 -4.96 0.94 -6.81
C LEU A 129 -5.39 0.84 -5.34
N GLN A 130 -6.68 0.96 -5.05
CA GLN A 130 -7.24 0.73 -3.72
C GLN A 130 -7.60 -0.76 -3.56
N PRO A 131 -7.21 -1.41 -2.45
CA PRO A 131 -7.57 -2.80 -2.18
C PRO A 131 -9.09 -3.02 -2.24
N ALA A 132 -9.52 -3.99 -3.04
CA ALA A 132 -10.93 -4.37 -3.14
C ALA A 132 -11.38 -5.25 -1.96
N LEU A 133 -10.44 -5.91 -1.29
CA LEU A 133 -10.65 -6.75 -0.12
C LEU A 133 -9.85 -6.17 1.07
N ALA A 134 -10.44 -6.20 2.26
CA ALA A 134 -9.74 -5.87 3.49
C ALA A 134 -8.67 -6.93 3.79
N ASP A 135 -7.47 -6.49 4.17
CA ASP A 135 -6.35 -7.38 4.52
C ASP A 135 -6.00 -8.38 3.40
N ASP A 136 -6.00 -7.94 2.13
CA ASP A 136 -5.68 -8.82 0.99
C ASP A 136 -4.19 -9.21 0.98
N ALA A 137 -3.90 -10.32 1.65
CA ALA A 137 -2.58 -10.93 1.74
C ALA A 137 -1.89 -11.11 0.38
N LEU A 138 -2.66 -11.32 -0.71
CA LEU A 138 -2.09 -11.48 -2.04
C LEU A 138 -1.30 -10.23 -2.48
N LEU A 139 -1.78 -9.03 -2.14
CA LEU A 139 -1.16 -7.78 -2.57
C LEU A 139 0.24 -7.59 -1.97
N PHE A 140 0.50 -8.15 -0.80
CA PHE A 140 1.79 -8.10 -0.10
C PHE A 140 2.78 -9.16 -0.61
N SER A 141 2.28 -10.26 -1.17
CA SER A 141 3.09 -11.36 -1.70
C SER A 141 3.24 -11.34 -3.23
N LEU A 142 2.88 -10.25 -3.91
CA LEU A 142 3.00 -10.17 -5.37
C LEU A 142 4.45 -10.26 -5.85
N ASP A 143 5.39 -9.72 -5.08
CA ASP A 143 6.82 -9.71 -5.42
C ASP A 143 7.45 -11.12 -5.36
N GLU A 144 6.92 -12.00 -4.50
CA GLU A 144 7.36 -13.41 -4.43
C GLU A 144 7.11 -14.16 -5.74
N LEU A 145 6.18 -13.67 -6.56
CA LEU A 145 5.89 -14.25 -7.86
C LEU A 145 6.91 -13.84 -8.93
N GLU A 146 7.69 -12.77 -8.73
CA GLU A 146 8.74 -12.35 -9.66
C GLU A 146 9.81 -13.43 -9.75
N GLU A 147 10.14 -13.86 -10.98
CA GLU A 147 11.25 -14.80 -11.15
C GLU A 147 12.56 -14.09 -10.79
N PRO A 148 13.45 -14.72 -10.01
CA PRO A 148 14.74 -14.13 -9.70
C PRO A 148 15.46 -13.86 -11.01
N SER A 149 15.69 -12.57 -11.31
CA SER A 149 16.52 -12.17 -12.43
C SER A 149 17.86 -12.89 -12.28
N GLN A 150 18.18 -13.77 -13.23
CA GLN A 150 19.50 -14.38 -13.32
C GLN A 150 20.49 -13.24 -13.51
N GLN A 151 21.07 -12.74 -12.42
CA GLN A 151 22.20 -11.84 -12.49
C GLN A 151 23.34 -12.61 -13.15
N ASP A 152 23.75 -12.12 -14.31
CA ASP A 152 24.85 -12.62 -15.12
C ASP A 152 26.05 -13.04 -14.26
N SER A 153 26.32 -14.34 -14.21
CA SER A 153 27.63 -14.83 -13.81
C SER A 153 28.58 -14.60 -14.98
N ALA A 154 29.25 -13.44 -14.97
CA ALA A 154 30.38 -13.13 -15.84
C ALA A 154 31.69 -13.73 -15.29
#